data_AF-H1VTY1-F1
#
_entry.id   AF-H1VTY1-F1
#
_cell.length_a   1.000
_cell.length_b   1.000
_cell.length_c   1.000
_cell.angle_alpha   90.00
_cell.angle_beta   90.00
_cell.angle_gamma   90.00
#
_symmetry.space_group_name_H-M   'P 1'
#
loop_
_entity.id
_entity.type
_entity.pdbx_description
1 polymer ?
#
loop_
_entity_poly.entity_id
_entity_poly.type
_entity_poly.pdbx_seq_one_letter_code
_entity_poly.pdbx_strand_id
1 'polypeptide(L)'
;SDATCGGFLGPFAEAAGGRVLNPAAAGDGAGSVCEYCPLGTTGDFLARFDIAYGTRWRDLGIVWAYVLFNIAAAMALYWLFRVPKGKRAKVKRA
;
A
#
# COMPACT_ATOMS: atom_id res chain seq x y z
N SER A 1 -7.35 2.48 43.15
CA SER A 1 -8.64 2.90 42.57
C SER A 1 -8.49 2.90 41.07
N ASP A 2 -8.43 1.70 40.50
CA ASP A 2 -8.38 1.43 39.06
C ASP A 2 -9.79 1.46 38.45
N ALA A 3 -10.58 2.43 38.89
CA ALA A 3 -11.99 2.53 38.50
C ALA A 3 -12.13 2.97 37.05
N THR A 4 -11.08 3.55 36.44
CA THR A 4 -11.10 4.11 35.08
C THR A 4 -10.59 3.12 34.04
N CYS A 5 -11.20 3.12 32.85
CA CYS A 5 -10.77 2.32 31.71
C CYS A 5 -9.30 2.57 31.37
N GLY A 6 -8.80 3.81 31.51
CA GLY A 6 -7.40 4.15 31.28
C GLY A 6 -6.44 3.51 32.29
N GLY A 7 -6.84 3.41 33.56
CA GLY A 7 -6.03 2.76 34.59
C GLY A 7 -5.95 1.25 34.40
N PHE A 8 -7.06 0.61 34.04
CA PHE A 8 -7.12 -0.84 33.85
C PHE A 8 -6.57 -1.32 32.50
N LEU A 9 -6.97 -0.68 31.39
CA LEU A 9 -6.56 -1.08 30.03
C LEU A 9 -5.32 -0.36 29.50
N GLY A 10 -4.82 0.68 30.18
CA GLY A 10 -3.62 1.42 29.78
C GLY A 10 -2.39 0.51 29.59
N PRO A 11 -2.00 -0.30 30.59
CA PRO A 11 -0.85 -1.20 30.46
C PRO A 11 -1.01 -2.24 29.34
N PHE A 12 -2.24 -2.71 29.13
CA PHE A 12 -2.55 -3.64 28.04
C PHE A 12 -2.47 -2.96 26.68
N ALA A 13 -2.96 -1.73 26.55
CA ALA A 13 -2.91 -0.95 25.32
C ALA A 13 -1.46 -0.62 24.92
N GLU A 14 -0.61 -0.29 25.89
CA GLU A 14 0.83 -0.08 25.67
C GLU A 14 1.53 -1.36 25.22
N ALA A 15 1.22 -2.51 25.83
CA ALA A 15 1.82 -3.79 25.46
C ALA A 15 1.32 -4.34 24.11
N ALA A 16 0.05 -4.12 23.78
CA ALA A 16 -0.59 -4.63 22.56
C ALA A 16 -0.51 -3.67 21.35
N GLY A 17 0.03 -2.45 21.54
CA GLY A 17 0.15 -1.46 20.46
C GLY A 17 -1.16 -0.77 20.06
N GLY A 18 -2.16 -0.79 20.94
CA GLY A 18 -3.46 -0.16 20.72
C GLY A 18 -3.65 1.11 21.56
N ARG A 19 -4.83 1.72 21.48
CA ARG A 19 -5.21 2.88 22.31
C ARG A 19 -6.59 2.71 22.92
N VAL A 20 -6.74 3.17 24.16
CA VAL A 20 -8.03 3.26 24.85
C VAL A 20 -8.71 4.56 24.40
N LEU A 21 -9.90 4.46 23.82
CA LEU A 21 -10.61 5.63 23.28
C LEU A 21 -11.25 6.49 24.39
N ASN A 22 -11.65 5.85 25.49
CA ASN A 22 -12.30 6.51 26.62
C ASN A 22 -11.54 6.25 27.94
N PRO A 23 -10.34 6.85 28.15
CA PRO A 23 -9.52 6.58 29.32
C PRO A 23 -10.13 7.08 30.64
N ALA A 24 -11.03 8.07 30.58
CA ALA A 24 -11.68 8.68 31.74
C ALA A 24 -12.98 7.98 32.18
N ALA A 25 -13.52 7.04 31.38
CA ALA A 25 -14.73 6.34 31.75
C ALA A 25 -14.48 5.45 32.97
N ALA A 26 -15.25 5.64 34.04
CA ALA A 26 -15.20 4.81 35.23
C ALA A 26 -16.25 3.70 35.15
N GLY A 27 -15.86 2.47 35.44
CA GLY A 27 -16.74 1.29 35.37
C GLY A 27 -17.64 1.18 36.60
N ASP A 28 -18.62 2.08 36.73
CA ASP A 28 -19.61 2.04 37.82
C ASP A 28 -21.02 2.53 37.43
N GLY A 29 -21.28 2.81 36.15
CA GLY A 29 -22.60 3.23 35.66
C GLY A 29 -22.97 2.67 34.29
N ALA A 30 -24.23 2.24 34.14
CA ALA A 30 -24.85 1.72 32.92
C ALA A 30 -24.72 2.73 31.76
N GLY A 31 -23.70 2.56 30.92
CA GLY A 31 -23.31 3.49 29.85
C GLY A 31 -21.80 3.55 29.60
N SER A 32 -20.99 2.98 30.50
CA SER A 32 -19.52 2.96 30.44
C SER A 32 -18.97 1.74 29.67
N VAL A 33 -19.10 1.74 28.34
CA VAL A 33 -18.39 0.74 27.51
C VAL A 33 -16.95 1.21 27.31
N CYS A 34 -15.98 0.47 27.87
CA CYS A 34 -14.56 0.74 27.60
C CYS A 34 -14.24 0.37 26.14
N GLU A 35 -14.02 1.36 25.29
CA GLU A 35 -13.70 1.14 23.88
C GLU A 35 -12.17 1.07 23.67
N TYR A 36 -11.71 -0.05 23.12
CA TYR A 36 -10.31 -0.30 22.78
C TYR A 36 -10.15 -0.32 21.25
N CYS A 37 -9.20 0.47 20.75
CA CYS A 37 -8.81 0.44 19.36
C CYS A 37 -7.48 -0.33 19.24
N PRO A 38 -7.45 -1.52 18.62
CA PRO A 38 -6.22 -2.29 18.41
C PRO A 38 -5.28 -1.67 17.35
N LEU A 39 -5.62 -0.49 16.83
CA LEU A 39 -4.85 0.27 15.86
C LEU A 39 -4.38 1.56 16.55
N GLY A 40 -3.16 1.54 17.12
CA GLY A 40 -2.61 2.69 17.84
C GLY A 40 -2.24 3.84 16.90
N THR A 41 -1.72 3.54 15.71
CA THR A 41 -1.23 4.55 14.78
C THR A 41 -1.50 4.20 13.31
N THR A 42 -1.45 5.20 12.43
CA THR A 42 -1.47 5.00 10.97
C THR A 42 -0.37 4.04 10.50
N GLY A 43 0.74 3.90 11.25
CA GLY A 43 1.80 2.93 10.99
C GLY A 43 1.34 1.47 11.02
N ASP A 44 0.42 1.10 11.91
CA ASP A 44 -0.09 -0.28 12.04
C ASP A 44 -1.04 -0.65 10.89
N PHE A 45 -1.76 0.34 10.37
CA PHE A 45 -2.55 0.15 9.15
C PHE A 45 -1.62 -0.05 7.94
N LEU A 46 -0.57 0.76 7.80
CA LEU A 46 0.40 0.61 6.71
C LEU A 46 1.22 -0.70 6.82
N ALA A 47 1.48 -1.19 8.04
CA ALA A 47 2.14 -2.48 8.27
C ALA A 47 1.30 -3.67 7.78
N ARG A 48 -0.04 -3.58 7.82
CA ARG A 48 -0.94 -4.63 7.29
C ARG A 48 -0.94 -4.72 5.76
N PHE A 49 -0.47 -3.69 5.07
CA PHE A 49 -0.36 -3.69 3.61
C PHE A 49 1.02 -4.14 3.12
N ASP A 50 1.88 -4.66 3.99
CA ASP A 50 3.24 -5.10 3.62
C ASP A 50 4.04 -4.00 2.88
N ILE A 51 3.71 -2.73 3.17
CA ILE A 51 4.46 -1.58 2.67
C ILE A 51 5.68 -1.45 3.57
N ALA A 52 6.63 -2.37 3.39
CA ALA A 52 7.98 -2.15 3.85
C ALA A 52 8.48 -0.88 3.14
N TYR A 53 8.63 0.21 3.89
CA TYR A 53 9.09 1.51 3.39
C TYR A 53 10.41 1.45 2.60
N GLY A 54 11.15 0.33 2.69
CA GLY A 54 12.36 0.03 1.92
C GLY A 54 12.16 -0.57 0.52
N THR A 55 11.08 -1.34 0.25
CA THR A 55 10.90 -2.05 -1.05
C THR A 55 9.89 -1.39 -1.98
N ARG A 56 9.07 -0.45 -1.49
CA ARG A 56 8.07 0.28 -2.28
C ARG A 56 8.59 0.81 -3.63
N TRP A 57 9.84 1.29 -3.67
CA TRP A 57 10.46 1.79 -4.90
C TRP A 57 10.83 0.69 -5.89
N ARG A 58 11.21 -0.49 -5.41
CA ARG A 58 11.47 -1.66 -6.25
C ARG A 58 10.16 -2.17 -6.86
N ASP A 59 9.12 -2.29 -6.05
CA ASP A 59 7.85 -2.87 -6.48
C ASP A 59 7.14 -1.91 -7.46
N LEU A 60 7.16 -0.60 -7.20
CA LEU A 60 6.75 0.44 -8.16
C LEU A 60 7.60 0.38 -9.43
N GLY A 61 8.92 0.25 -9.30
CA GLY A 61 9.85 0.17 -10.43
C GLY A 61 9.57 -1.02 -11.35
N ILE A 62 9.27 -2.19 -10.79
CA ILE A 62 8.93 -3.39 -11.57
C ILE A 62 7.64 -3.17 -12.36
N VAL A 63 6.60 -2.63 -11.74
CA VAL A 63 5.33 -2.32 -12.44
C VAL A 63 5.56 -1.33 -13.58
N TRP A 64 6.30 -0.24 -13.32
CA TRP A 64 6.64 0.74 -14.35
C TRP A 64 7.46 0.14 -15.49
N ALA A 65 8.41 -0.75 -15.19
CA ALA A 65 9.20 -1.44 -16.21
C ALA A 65 8.31 -2.29 -17.13
N TYR A 66 7.35 -3.04 -16.58
CA TYR A 66 6.38 -3.79 -17.39
C TYR A 66 5.51 -2.87 -18.25
N VAL A 67 5.01 -1.76 -17.71
CA VAL A 67 4.20 -0.80 -18.47
C VAL A 67 4.99 -0.23 -19.65
N LEU A 68 6.19 0.29 -19.40
CA LEU A 68 7.05 0.87 -20.44
C LEU A 68 7.45 -0.17 -21.50
N PHE A 69 7.80 -1.39 -21.08
CA PHE A 69 8.11 -2.48 -22.00
C PHE A 69 6.93 -2.81 -22.91
N ASN A 70 5.71 -2.92 -22.36
CA ASN A 70 4.52 -3.21 -23.15
C ASN A 70 4.19 -2.07 -24.14
N ILE A 71 4.33 -0.80 -23.73
CA ILE A 71 4.15 0.35 -24.63
C ILE A 71 5.17 0.29 -25.77
N ALA A 72 6.44 0.07 -25.46
CA ALA A 72 7.50 -0.04 -26.46
C ALA A 72 7.26 -1.22 -27.42
N ALA A 73 6.86 -2.37 -26.90
CA ALA A 73 6.51 -3.55 -27.70
C ALA A 73 5.30 -3.27 -28.60
N ALA A 74 4.24 -2.64 -28.09
CA ALA A 74 3.08 -2.26 -28.87
C ALA A 74 3.44 -1.28 -30.00
N MET A 75 4.27 -0.27 -29.72
CA MET A 75 4.78 0.66 -30.73
C MET A 75 5.65 -0.04 -31.78
N ALA A 76 6.55 -0.94 -31.36
CA ALA A 76 7.42 -1.68 -32.25
C ALA A 76 6.64 -2.62 -33.18
N LEU A 77 5.66 -3.34 -32.63
CA LEU A 77 4.76 -4.21 -33.40
C LEU A 77 3.90 -3.40 -34.35
N TYR A 78 3.31 -2.29 -33.88
CA TYR A 78 2.56 -1.39 -34.74
C TYR A 78 3.40 -0.87 -35.91
N TRP A 79 4.65 -0.45 -35.66
CA TRP A 79 5.56 -0.03 -36.71
C TRP A 79 5.90 -1.18 -37.67
N LEU A 80 6.16 -2.39 -37.15
CA LEU A 80 6.49 -3.57 -37.95
C LEU A 80 5.35 -4.00 -38.88
N PHE A 81 4.10 -3.99 -38.39
CA PHE A 81 2.93 -4.40 -39.16
C PHE A 81 2.37 -3.29 -40.06
N ARG A 82 2.51 -2.02 -39.67
CA ARG A 82 1.93 -0.90 -40.42
C ARG A 82 2.90 -0.27 -41.41
N VAL A 83 4.21 -0.36 -41.22
CA VAL A 83 5.17 0.14 -42.23
C VAL A 83 5.27 -0.92 -43.34
N PRO A 84 4.76 -0.66 -44.55
CA PRO A 84 5.05 -1.52 -45.68
C PRO A 84 6.55 -1.37 -45.93
N LYS A 85 7.33 -2.43 -45.66
CA LYS A 85 8.73 -2.48 -46.11
C LYS A 85 8.68 -2.48 -47.64
N GLY A 86 8.71 -1.29 -48.24
CA GLY A 86 8.79 -1.11 -49.68
C GLY A 86 9.95 -1.97 -50.18
N LYS A 87 9.63 -2.94 -51.04
CA LYS A 87 10.64 -3.78 -51.69
C LYS A 87 11.65 -2.81 -52.30
N ARG A 88 12.90 -2.85 -51.85
CA ARG A 88 13.97 -2.12 -52.54
C ARG A 88 14.04 -2.71 -53.94
N ALA A 89 13.42 -2.04 -54.90
CA ALA A 89 13.65 -2.32 -56.30
C ALA A 89 15.13 -2.04 -56.53
N LYS A 90 15.94 -3.10 -56.63
CA LYS A 90 17.28 -2.98 -57.21
C LYS A 90 17.06 -2.51 -58.64
N VAL A 91 17.20 -1.21 -58.87
CA VAL A 91 17.39 -0.66 -60.21
C VAL A 91 18.69 -1.26 -60.71
N LYS A 92 18.60 -2.29 -61.55
CA LYS A 92 19.72 -2.69 -62.40
C LYS A 92 19.94 -1.54 -63.38
N ARG A 93 21.04 -0.81 -63.22
CA ARG A 93 21.58 0.02 -64.30
C ARG A 93 22.21 -0.93 -65.33
N ALA A 94 21.99 -0.56 -66.60
CA ALA A 94 22.36 -1.27 -67.82
C ALA A 94 23.88 -1.49 -67.94
#